data_AF-A0A956ZGL3-F1
#
_entry.id   AF-A0A956ZGL3-F1
#
_cell.length_a   1.000
_cell.length_b   1.000
_cell.length_c   1.000
_cell.angle_alpha   90.00
_cell.angle_beta   90.00
_cell.angle_gamma   90.00
#
_symmetry.space_group_name_H-M   'P 1'
#
loop_
_entity.id
_entity.type
_entity.pdbx_description
1 polymer ?
#
loop_
_entity_poly.entity_id
_entity_poly.type
_entity_poly.pdbx_seq_one_letter_code
_entity_poly.pdbx_strand_id
1 'polypeptide(L)'
;MTLEKTPTNTVADLSTTIFPLIPMRDVVVFPQMVTPLFVHRAKSIAALEQALLRDDRLVVLVAQKDPETEDPVEEDLYRIGTLAEVMQMLKLPDGTVKVLVEGSCRISLTEFGENGENFTAKVTDYPEEEKDDAETKTLIRVSVEKFEQYVKSTKKINPESLLAVSGINQPGRLADIIATYLGLELDERQNCLEITDSFERLEFVSRLLSRELELANLEQQIHDKVRFNLEKTQREYYLREKMRIIQDELNQDGEAGGEIAEYKAKIKKCKIKGVALEKANKELQRLEKMMPQSAEASVIRSYLDTLVSLPWAKRSKEKIDVEEARAILEEDHYGLEKVKERIIEYLAVRKLSSQQQGTILCLVGPPGVGKTSLAKSIARAMHRKFARISLGGVNDESEIRGHRRTYIGAMPGRIIQAIKQAGTKNPVILLDEIEKMTRSYMGDPTAAMLEVLDPDQNQNFSDHYLDAPFSLSEVVFIGTANAL
;
A
#
# COMPACT_ATOMS: atom_id res chain seq x y z
N MET A 1 -34.19 22.07 69.45
CA MET A 1 -33.04 22.94 69.77
C MET A 1 -31.78 22.20 69.37
N THR A 2 -31.47 22.23 68.08
CA THR A 2 -30.27 21.64 67.50
C THR A 2 -29.41 22.81 67.07
N LEU A 3 -28.25 22.93 67.74
CA LEU A 3 -27.28 23.99 67.54
C LEU A 3 -26.71 23.93 66.12
N GLU A 4 -27.00 24.96 65.33
CA GLU A 4 -26.24 25.30 64.12
C GLU A 4 -24.83 25.69 64.55
N LYS A 5 -23.84 24.84 64.22
CA LYS A 5 -22.45 25.25 64.12
C LYS A 5 -22.22 25.74 62.70
N THR A 6 -22.21 27.05 62.52
CA THR A 6 -21.65 27.72 61.35
C THR A 6 -20.14 27.43 61.29
N PRO A 7 -19.59 26.85 60.22
CA PRO A 7 -18.15 26.82 60.04
C PRO A 7 -17.69 28.23 59.68
N THR A 8 -16.85 28.78 60.53
CA THR A 8 -16.19 30.08 60.33
C THR A 8 -15.09 29.87 59.30
N ASN A 9 -15.40 30.10 58.01
CA ASN A 9 -14.38 30.21 56.97
C ASN A 9 -13.67 31.55 57.14
N THR A 10 -12.50 31.55 57.78
CA THR A 10 -11.51 32.62 57.61
C THR A 10 -10.97 32.54 56.19
N VAL A 11 -11.67 33.19 55.24
CA VAL A 11 -11.18 33.36 53.87
C VAL A 11 -10.01 34.34 53.95
N ALA A 12 -8.79 33.85 53.70
CA ALA A 12 -7.63 34.70 53.53
C ALA A 12 -7.91 35.68 52.38
N ASP A 13 -7.61 36.97 52.57
CA ASP A 13 -7.72 37.95 51.49
C ASP A 13 -6.65 37.63 50.43
N LEU A 14 -7.09 36.94 49.37
CA LEU A 14 -6.21 36.44 48.30
C LEU A 14 -5.42 37.58 47.64
N SER A 15 -6.00 38.78 47.60
CA SER A 15 -5.42 39.95 46.93
C SER A 15 -4.15 40.49 47.58
N THR A 16 -3.91 40.18 48.85
CA THR A 16 -2.75 40.67 49.63
C THR A 16 -1.78 39.57 50.04
N THR A 17 -2.14 38.30 49.80
CA THR A 17 -1.36 37.14 50.22
C THR A 17 -0.46 36.66 49.09
N ILE A 18 0.83 36.43 49.40
CA ILE A 18 1.78 35.83 48.47
C ILE A 18 1.76 34.31 48.67
N PHE A 19 1.49 33.59 47.59
CA PHE A 19 1.45 32.12 47.57
C PHE A 19 2.67 31.55 46.84
N PRO A 20 3.19 30.38 47.26
CA PRO A 20 4.13 29.62 46.44
C PRO A 20 3.46 29.24 45.11
N LEU A 21 4.20 29.33 44.01
CA LEU A 21 3.71 29.00 42.67
C LEU A 21 4.50 27.82 42.08
N ILE A 22 3.78 26.94 41.39
CA ILE A 22 4.37 25.84 40.62
C ILE A 22 3.95 25.98 39.17
N PRO A 23 4.92 26.21 38.26
CA PRO A 23 4.69 26.10 36.83
C PRO A 23 4.47 24.64 36.44
N MET A 24 3.30 24.33 35.91
CA MET A 24 2.89 23.00 35.50
C MET A 24 3.28 22.77 34.03
N ARG A 25 3.82 21.58 33.74
CA ARG A 25 4.10 21.14 32.36
C ARG A 25 2.94 20.26 31.89
N ASP A 26 2.32 20.59 30.76
CA ASP A 26 1.26 19.82 30.09
C ASP A 26 0.04 19.41 30.95
N VAL A 27 -0.12 20.00 32.14
CA VAL A 27 -1.17 19.65 33.08
C VAL A 27 -1.86 20.91 33.59
N VAL A 28 -3.18 20.88 33.56
CA VAL A 28 -4.05 21.87 34.18
C VAL A 28 -4.82 21.15 35.28
N VAL A 29 -4.77 21.68 36.50
CA VAL A 29 -5.51 21.13 37.64
C VAL A 29 -6.84 21.87 37.75
N PHE A 30 -7.94 21.14 37.76
CA PHE A 30 -9.27 21.74 37.91
C PHE A 30 -9.69 21.84 39.39
N PRO A 31 -10.59 22.78 39.75
CA PRO A 31 -11.17 22.84 41.09
C PRO A 31 -11.86 21.54 41.50
N GLN A 32 -11.83 21.22 42.80
CA GLN A 32 -12.41 20.03 43.45
C GLN A 32 -11.87 18.68 42.94
N MET A 33 -10.79 18.70 42.16
CA MET A 33 -10.14 17.51 41.63
C MET A 33 -8.85 17.21 42.38
N VAL A 34 -8.71 15.96 42.80
CA VAL A 34 -7.50 15.44 43.43
C VAL A 34 -6.57 14.89 42.35
N THR A 35 -5.45 15.58 42.12
CA THR A 35 -4.52 15.27 41.02
C THR A 35 -3.14 14.88 41.57
N PRO A 36 -2.59 13.70 41.21
CA PRO A 36 -1.22 13.35 41.54
C PRO A 36 -0.25 14.06 40.58
N LEU A 37 0.73 14.79 41.12
CA LEU A 37 1.75 15.49 40.35
C LEU A 37 3.15 14.96 40.67
N PHE A 38 4.02 14.95 39.66
CA PHE A 38 5.42 14.57 39.79
C PHE A 38 6.30 15.80 39.57
N VAL A 39 7.00 16.22 40.61
CA VAL A 39 7.78 17.45 40.61
C VAL A 39 9.27 17.10 40.71
N HIS A 40 10.03 17.63 39.75
CA HIS A 40 11.46 17.32 39.59
C HIS A 40 12.35 18.57 39.76
N ARG A 41 11.83 19.77 39.44
CA ARG A 41 12.60 21.02 39.50
C ARG A 41 12.79 21.47 40.95
N ALA A 42 14.03 21.82 41.32
CA ALA A 42 14.37 22.28 42.67
C ALA A 42 13.50 23.45 43.14
N LYS A 43 13.25 24.46 42.28
CA LYS A 43 12.39 25.62 42.59
C LYS A 43 10.94 25.22 42.87
N SER A 44 10.41 24.23 42.15
CA SER A 44 9.04 23.72 42.35
C SER A 44 8.94 22.85 43.62
N ILE A 45 9.98 22.08 43.93
CA ILE A 45 10.07 21.32 45.19
C ILE A 45 10.13 22.30 46.38
N ALA A 46 10.93 23.35 46.28
CA ALA A 46 11.00 24.41 47.29
C ALA A 46 9.64 25.13 47.45
N ALA A 47 8.91 25.39 46.35
CA ALA A 47 7.55 25.93 46.42
C ALA A 47 6.59 25.01 47.19
N LEU A 48 6.66 23.69 46.98
CA LEU A 48 5.87 22.71 47.73
C LEU A 48 6.24 22.67 49.22
N GLU A 49 7.53 22.70 49.55
CA GLU A 49 7.98 22.73 50.94
C GLU A 49 7.51 24.00 51.64
N GLN A 50 7.56 25.15 50.97
CA GLN A 50 7.03 26.41 51.48
C GLN A 50 5.51 26.37 51.65
N ALA A 51 4.77 25.73 50.74
CA ALA A 51 3.33 25.52 50.91
C ALA A 51 3.03 24.68 52.16
N LEU A 52 3.77 23.59 52.39
CA LEU A 52 3.60 22.72 53.57
C LEU A 52 3.93 23.40 54.91
N LEU A 53 4.77 24.43 54.91
CA LEU A 53 5.09 25.23 56.11
C LEU A 53 3.96 26.19 56.49
N ARG A 54 3.01 26.47 55.58
CA ARG A 54 1.85 27.31 55.86
C ARG A 54 0.73 26.50 56.51
N ASP A 55 -0.06 27.16 57.35
CA ASP A 55 -1.23 26.54 58.00
C ASP A 55 -2.30 26.13 56.98
N ASP A 56 -2.43 26.85 55.88
CA ASP A 56 -3.42 26.64 54.82
C ASP A 56 -3.00 25.61 53.76
N ARG A 57 -1.70 25.26 53.70
CA ARG A 57 -1.10 24.34 52.71
C ARG A 57 -1.42 24.67 51.26
N LEU A 58 -1.68 25.94 50.98
CA LEU A 58 -2.11 26.39 49.65
C LEU A 58 -0.91 26.66 48.73
N VAL A 59 -1.09 26.27 47.47
CA VAL A 59 -0.13 26.47 46.37
C VAL A 59 -0.87 26.91 45.11
N VAL A 60 -0.27 27.81 44.34
CA VAL A 60 -0.78 28.26 43.05
C VAL A 60 -0.23 27.37 41.95
N LEU A 61 -1.12 26.77 41.15
CA LEU A 61 -0.78 25.92 40.02
C LEU A 61 -1.18 26.62 38.73
N VAL A 62 -0.19 26.87 37.86
CA VAL A 62 -0.39 27.58 36.59
C VAL A 62 0.31 26.81 35.48
N ALA A 63 -0.38 26.58 34.36
CA ALA A 63 0.23 25.95 33.20
C ALA A 63 1.24 26.88 32.50
N GLN A 64 2.32 26.29 31.99
CA GLN A 64 3.25 26.95 31.07
C GLN A 64 2.73 26.84 29.64
N LYS A 65 2.96 27.84 28.81
CA LYS A 65 2.65 27.82 27.37
C LYS A 65 3.58 26.87 26.60
N ASP A 66 4.86 26.86 26.98
CA ASP A 66 5.85 25.91 26.46
C ASP A 66 6.30 24.96 27.59
N PRO A 67 5.99 23.66 27.52
CA PRO A 67 6.37 22.66 28.52
C PRO A 67 7.89 22.45 28.64
N GLU A 68 8.66 22.78 27.60
CA GLU A 68 10.11 22.54 27.54
C GLU A 68 10.92 23.64 28.25
N THR A 69 10.31 24.79 28.52
CA THR A 69 10.99 25.92 29.17
C THR A 69 11.34 25.60 30.63
N GLU A 70 12.64 25.45 30.95
CA GLU A 70 13.12 25.05 32.28
C GLU A 70 12.87 26.08 33.39
N ASP A 71 13.12 27.35 33.09
CA ASP A 71 12.91 28.47 34.01
C ASP A 71 11.94 29.48 33.36
N PRO A 72 10.61 29.28 33.53
CA PRO A 72 9.61 30.11 32.88
C PRO A 72 9.59 31.52 33.48
N VAL A 73 9.47 32.53 32.61
CA VAL A 73 9.15 33.91 33.01
C VAL A 73 7.64 34.13 33.00
N GLU A 74 7.18 35.28 33.51
CA GLU A 74 5.75 35.61 33.58
C GLU A 74 5.03 35.48 32.23
N GLU A 75 5.69 35.84 31.12
CA GLU A 75 5.11 35.76 29.77
C GLU A 75 4.90 34.31 29.28
N ASP A 76 5.63 33.36 29.85
CA ASP A 76 5.55 31.93 29.52
C ASP A 76 4.41 31.23 30.27
N LEU A 77 3.77 31.90 31.22
CA LEU A 77 2.69 31.34 32.03
C LEU A 77 1.31 31.78 31.51
N TYR A 78 0.33 30.90 31.71
CA TYR A 78 -1.06 31.29 31.56
C TYR A 78 -1.51 32.18 32.72
N ARG A 79 -2.44 33.10 32.45
CA ARG A 79 -2.92 34.04 33.50
C ARG A 79 -3.93 33.40 34.44
N ILE A 80 -4.74 32.47 33.94
CA ILE A 80 -5.72 31.76 34.75
C ILE A 80 -5.12 30.43 35.21
N GLY A 81 -5.20 30.18 36.50
CA GLY A 81 -4.71 28.95 37.13
C GLY A 81 -5.64 28.50 38.24
N THR A 82 -5.15 27.59 39.06
CA THR A 82 -5.92 26.98 40.15
C THR A 82 -5.15 27.09 41.45
N LEU A 83 -5.82 27.60 42.48
CA LEU A 83 -5.33 27.51 43.85
C LEU A 83 -5.62 26.10 44.35
N ALA A 84 -4.62 25.40 44.88
CA ALA A 84 -4.75 24.01 45.31
C ALA A 84 -4.18 23.80 46.71
N GLU A 85 -4.75 22.87 47.45
CA GLU A 85 -4.24 22.41 48.74
C GLU A 85 -3.31 21.21 48.56
N VAL A 86 -2.15 21.23 49.22
CA VAL A 86 -1.23 20.10 49.24
C VAL A 86 -1.69 19.05 50.26
N MET A 87 -2.26 17.96 49.75
CA MET A 87 -2.82 16.87 50.56
C MET A 87 -1.72 15.97 51.13
N GLN A 88 -0.79 15.53 50.27
CA GLN A 88 0.26 14.58 50.64
C GLN A 88 1.50 14.77 49.78
N MET A 89 2.69 14.65 50.37
CA MET A 89 3.97 14.69 49.67
C MET A 89 4.80 13.44 50.00
N LEU A 90 5.37 12.81 48.97
CA LEU A 90 6.27 11.66 49.08
C LEU A 90 7.54 11.90 48.26
N LYS A 91 8.69 11.91 48.92
CA LYS A 91 10.00 11.95 48.25
C LYS A 91 10.40 10.55 47.83
N LEU A 92 10.66 10.37 46.54
CA LEU A 92 11.10 9.10 45.98
C LEU A 92 12.65 8.97 46.03
N PRO A 93 13.21 7.76 45.99
CA PRO A 93 14.66 7.54 46.11
C PRO A 93 15.50 8.14 44.98
N ASP A 94 14.87 8.44 43.83
CA ASP A 94 15.46 9.06 42.65
C ASP A 94 15.57 10.59 42.77
N GLY A 95 15.07 11.18 43.85
CA GLY A 95 15.02 12.63 44.07
C GLY A 95 13.74 13.31 43.57
N THR A 96 12.84 12.57 42.92
CA THR A 96 11.55 13.07 42.46
C THR A 96 10.58 13.21 43.63
N VAL A 97 9.74 14.25 43.63
CA VAL A 97 8.68 14.42 44.63
C VAL A 97 7.34 14.11 44.00
N LYS A 98 6.66 13.08 44.52
CA LYS A 98 5.27 12.80 44.18
C LYS A 98 4.37 13.52 45.18
N VAL A 99 3.50 14.39 44.69
CA VAL A 99 2.56 15.17 45.51
C VAL A 99 1.13 14.89 45.08
N LEU A 100 0.20 14.86 46.02
CA LEU A 100 -1.23 14.83 45.77
C LEU A 100 -1.78 16.21 46.13
N VAL A 101 -2.42 16.87 45.17
CA VAL A 101 -3.02 18.20 45.37
C VAL A 101 -4.51 18.14 45.11
N GLU A 102 -5.29 18.92 45.85
CA GLU A 102 -6.72 19.12 45.61
C GLU A 102 -6.96 20.55 45.13
N GLY A 103 -7.53 20.72 43.94
CA GLY A 103 -7.90 22.05 43.45
C GLY A 103 -8.98 22.67 44.34
N SER A 104 -8.80 23.92 44.77
CA SER A 104 -9.75 24.66 45.60
C SER A 104 -10.65 25.56 44.76
N CYS A 105 -10.06 26.57 44.11
CA CYS A 105 -10.78 27.52 43.26
C CYS A 105 -9.92 27.99 42.08
N ARG A 106 -10.57 28.57 41.08
CA ARG A 106 -9.89 29.26 39.97
C ARG A 106 -9.37 30.60 40.45
N ILE A 107 -8.19 30.95 39.96
CA ILE A 107 -7.55 32.23 40.25
C ILE A 107 -7.03 32.90 39.00
N SER A 108 -6.90 34.22 39.06
CA SER A 108 -6.19 35.03 38.08
C SER A 108 -4.87 35.49 38.67
N LEU A 109 -3.77 35.24 37.97
CA LEU A 109 -2.43 35.65 38.33
C LEU A 109 -2.28 37.16 38.13
N THR A 110 -2.00 37.89 39.22
CA THR A 110 -1.83 39.35 39.19
C THR A 110 -0.37 39.79 39.21
N GLU A 111 0.47 39.10 39.96
CA GLU A 111 1.92 39.35 40.01
C GLU A 111 2.67 38.01 40.08
N PHE A 112 3.71 37.87 39.27
CA PHE A 112 4.67 36.77 39.32
C PHE A 112 5.98 37.25 39.96
N GLY A 113 6.51 36.47 40.90
CA GLY A 113 7.74 36.80 41.63
C GLY A 113 8.65 35.61 41.81
N GLU A 114 9.96 35.87 41.89
CA GLU A 114 10.99 34.87 42.15
C GLU A 114 11.89 35.36 43.29
N ASN A 115 11.97 34.58 44.38
CA ASN A 115 12.81 34.91 45.54
C ASN A 115 14.11 34.09 45.57
N GLY A 116 14.59 33.64 44.40
CA GLY A 116 15.81 32.84 44.22
C GLY A 116 15.66 31.36 44.58
N GLU A 117 14.90 31.03 45.64
CA GLU A 117 14.68 29.64 46.09
C GLU A 117 13.42 29.00 45.49
N ASN A 118 12.38 29.78 45.21
CA ASN A 118 11.11 29.31 44.65
C ASN A 118 10.38 30.42 43.86
N PHE A 119 9.38 30.01 43.09
CA PHE A 119 8.42 30.92 42.46
C PHE A 119 7.29 31.26 43.43
N THR A 120 6.81 32.48 43.33
CA THR A 120 5.72 33.03 44.15
C THR A 120 4.77 33.84 43.30
N ALA A 121 3.54 33.99 43.75
CA ALA A 121 2.52 34.72 43.03
C ALA A 121 1.55 35.43 43.97
N LYS A 122 1.04 36.58 43.51
CA LYS A 122 -0.23 37.14 44.01
C LYS A 122 -1.34 36.79 43.04
N VAL A 123 -2.51 36.53 43.59
CA VAL A 123 -3.65 36.04 42.84
C VAL A 123 -4.93 36.71 43.29
N THR A 124 -5.92 36.79 42.41
CA THR A 124 -7.29 37.19 42.74
C THR A 124 -8.25 36.07 42.41
N ASP A 125 -9.39 36.02 43.09
CA ASP A 125 -10.47 35.09 42.75
C ASP A 125 -10.90 35.26 41.29
N TYR A 126 -11.13 34.14 40.63
CA TYR A 126 -11.73 34.07 39.30
C TYR A 126 -13.06 33.32 39.39
N PRO A 127 -14.11 33.96 39.93
CA PRO A 127 -15.36 33.29 40.25
C PRO A 127 -16.07 32.84 38.98
N GLU A 128 -16.78 31.71 39.09
CA GLU A 128 -17.63 31.23 38.01
C GLU A 128 -19.00 31.89 38.01
N GLU A 129 -19.58 32.03 36.82
CA GLU A 129 -20.95 32.48 36.64
C GLU A 129 -21.86 31.25 36.51
N GLU A 130 -22.59 30.95 37.58
CA GLU A 130 -23.58 29.87 37.59
C GLU A 130 -24.83 30.28 36.80
N LYS A 131 -25.20 29.47 35.80
CA LYS A 131 -26.50 29.53 35.12
C LYS A 131 -27.31 28.30 35.51
N ASP A 132 -28.53 28.48 36.01
CA ASP A 132 -29.45 27.40 36.38
C ASP A 132 -30.81 27.52 35.65
N ASP A 133 -30.78 27.48 34.32
CA ASP A 133 -31.98 27.47 33.49
C ASP A 133 -32.33 26.07 32.96
N ALA A 134 -33.50 25.96 32.32
CA ALA A 134 -33.99 24.69 31.78
C ALA A 134 -33.07 24.12 30.69
N GLU A 135 -32.39 24.99 29.94
CA GLU A 135 -31.44 24.63 28.90
C GLU A 135 -30.18 24.00 29.52
N THR A 136 -29.64 24.60 30.57
CA THR A 136 -28.51 24.07 31.34
C THR A 136 -28.82 22.68 31.92
N LYS A 137 -30.00 22.49 32.51
CA LYS A 137 -30.44 21.17 33.03
C LYS A 137 -30.50 20.10 31.95
N THR A 138 -30.89 20.50 30.73
CA THR A 138 -30.91 19.60 29.58
C THR A 138 -29.48 19.23 29.14
N LEU A 139 -28.59 20.23 29.06
CA LEU A 139 -27.19 20.03 28.68
C LEU A 139 -26.44 19.14 29.68
N ILE A 140 -26.72 19.27 30.99
CA ILE A 140 -26.20 18.39 32.04
C ILE A 140 -26.56 16.93 31.73
N ARG A 141 -27.84 16.63 31.53
CA ARG A 141 -28.30 15.25 31.26
C ARG A 141 -27.65 14.66 30.02
N VAL A 142 -27.64 15.43 28.92
CA VAL A 142 -27.03 15.01 27.65
C VAL A 142 -25.53 14.76 27.82
N SER A 143 -24.83 15.59 28.58
CA SER A 143 -23.39 15.45 28.79
C SER A 143 -23.05 14.24 29.66
N VAL A 144 -23.87 13.94 30.68
CA VAL A 144 -23.76 12.72 31.48
C VAL A 144 -23.97 11.47 30.60
N GLU A 145 -25.03 11.44 29.78
CA GLU A 145 -25.31 10.31 28.88
C GLU A 145 -24.17 10.08 27.87
N LYS A 146 -23.63 11.15 27.28
CA LYS A 146 -22.47 11.07 26.38
C LYS A 146 -21.23 10.56 27.12
N PHE A 147 -21.01 11.01 28.36
CA PHE A 147 -19.86 10.59 29.15
C PHE A 147 -19.94 9.10 29.50
N GLU A 148 -21.14 8.60 29.84
CA GLU A 148 -21.37 7.17 30.03
C GLU A 148 -21.03 6.35 28.79
N GLN A 149 -21.42 6.82 27.60
CA GLN A 149 -21.08 6.15 26.34
C GLN A 149 -19.57 6.14 26.11
N TYR A 150 -18.90 7.27 26.35
CA TYR A 150 -17.45 7.39 26.20
C TYR A 150 -16.68 6.42 27.11
N VAL A 151 -17.06 6.31 28.39
CA VAL A 151 -16.45 5.37 29.34
C VAL A 151 -16.64 3.92 28.89
N LYS A 152 -17.84 3.57 28.40
CA LYS A 152 -18.16 2.22 27.89
C LYS A 152 -17.36 1.87 26.63
N SER A 153 -17.17 2.82 25.70
CA SER A 153 -16.42 2.61 24.46
C SER A 153 -14.92 2.48 24.71
N THR A 154 -14.34 3.36 25.53
CA THR A 154 -12.88 3.45 25.68
C THR A 154 -12.31 2.33 26.56
N LYS A 155 -13.06 1.84 27.57
CA LYS A 155 -12.62 0.84 28.57
C LYS A 155 -11.32 1.15 29.34
N LYS A 156 -10.69 2.32 29.11
CA LYS A 156 -9.51 2.82 29.84
C LYS A 156 -9.89 3.48 31.17
N ILE A 157 -11.13 3.93 31.30
CA ILE A 157 -11.64 4.60 32.50
C ILE A 157 -12.39 3.57 33.35
N ASN A 158 -12.12 3.55 34.67
CA ASN A 158 -12.81 2.68 35.61
C ASN A 158 -14.32 3.06 35.65
N PRO A 159 -15.26 2.11 35.49
CA PRO A 159 -16.69 2.36 35.60
C PRO A 159 -17.13 3.08 36.88
N GLU A 160 -16.39 2.94 37.98
CA GLU A 160 -16.65 3.67 39.23
C GLU A 160 -16.60 5.20 39.05
N SER A 161 -15.87 5.70 38.05
CA SER A 161 -15.78 7.13 37.72
C SER A 161 -17.13 7.71 37.26
N LEU A 162 -18.07 6.87 36.79
CA LEU A 162 -19.42 7.29 36.43
C LEU A 162 -20.24 7.73 37.66
N LEU A 163 -19.97 7.14 38.83
CA LEU A 163 -20.64 7.53 40.08
C LEU A 163 -20.29 8.96 40.50
N ALA A 164 -19.07 9.41 40.16
CA ALA A 164 -18.62 10.77 40.42
C ALA A 164 -19.39 11.81 39.58
N VAL A 165 -19.92 11.42 38.42
CA VAL A 165 -20.58 12.31 37.46
C VAL A 165 -22.11 12.27 37.59
N SER A 166 -22.70 11.10 37.87
CA SER A 166 -24.17 10.90 37.88
C SER A 166 -24.95 11.68 38.95
N GLY A 167 -24.26 12.20 39.97
CA GLY A 167 -24.88 12.94 41.08
C GLY A 167 -24.73 14.47 40.99
N ILE A 168 -24.09 14.98 39.95
CA ILE A 168 -23.71 16.40 39.87
C ILE A 168 -24.73 17.20 39.09
N ASN A 169 -25.32 18.19 39.77
CA ASN A 169 -26.29 19.12 39.20
C ASN A 169 -25.68 20.49 38.85
N GLN A 170 -24.39 20.69 39.11
CA GLN A 170 -23.68 21.93 38.80
C GLN A 170 -22.95 21.80 37.45
N PRO A 171 -23.27 22.63 36.45
CA PRO A 171 -22.71 22.51 35.11
C PRO A 171 -21.19 22.76 35.07
N GLY A 172 -20.70 23.74 35.83
CA GLY A 172 -19.27 24.05 35.91
C GLY A 172 -18.45 22.89 36.49
N ARG A 173 -18.90 22.34 37.63
CA ARG A 173 -18.29 21.17 38.26
C ARG A 173 -18.32 19.93 37.34
N LEU A 174 -19.45 19.71 36.65
CA LEU A 174 -19.58 18.62 35.69
C LEU A 174 -18.56 18.76 34.55
N ALA A 175 -18.41 19.96 34.01
CA ALA A 175 -17.46 20.24 32.93
C ALA A 175 -16.01 19.97 33.38
N ASP A 176 -15.63 20.39 34.58
CA ASP A 176 -14.29 20.19 35.15
C ASP A 176 -13.93 18.71 35.32
N ILE A 177 -14.88 17.91 35.80
CA ILE A 177 -14.70 16.46 35.97
C ILE A 177 -14.58 15.78 34.61
N ILE A 178 -15.48 16.09 33.67
CA ILE A 178 -15.41 15.50 32.33
C ILE A 178 -14.08 15.87 31.66
N ALA A 179 -13.66 17.14 31.71
CA ALA A 179 -12.40 17.61 31.13
C ALA A 179 -11.17 16.88 31.71
N THR A 180 -11.22 16.48 32.99
CA THR A 180 -10.14 15.71 33.64
C THR A 180 -10.02 14.29 33.08
N TYR A 181 -11.14 13.66 32.71
CA TYR A 181 -11.14 12.32 32.15
C TYR A 181 -10.89 12.29 30.63
N LEU A 182 -11.04 13.43 29.96
CA LEU A 182 -10.74 13.56 28.54
C LEU A 182 -9.23 13.74 28.31
N GLY A 183 -8.71 13.09 27.27
CA GLY A 183 -7.32 13.21 26.83
C GLY A 183 -7.02 14.52 26.09
N LEU A 184 -7.51 15.65 26.60
CA LEU A 184 -7.42 16.96 25.94
C LEU A 184 -5.98 17.49 25.86
N GLU A 185 -5.71 18.24 24.79
CA GLU A 185 -4.47 19.01 24.66
C GLU A 185 -4.43 20.16 25.68
N LEU A 186 -3.24 20.68 25.95
CA LEU A 186 -3.02 21.72 26.96
C LEU A 186 -3.90 22.97 26.70
N ASP A 187 -3.92 23.45 25.45
CA ASP A 187 -4.69 24.63 25.06
C ASP A 187 -6.20 24.43 25.28
N GLU A 188 -6.70 23.21 25.03
CA GLU A 188 -8.11 22.89 25.25
C GLU A 188 -8.45 22.85 26.74
N ARG A 189 -7.57 22.25 27.57
CA ARG A 189 -7.74 22.24 29.04
C ARG A 189 -7.68 23.64 29.62
N GLN A 190 -6.76 24.46 29.13
CA GLN A 190 -6.60 25.83 29.58
C GLN A 190 -7.82 26.67 29.20
N ASN A 191 -8.33 26.52 27.97
CA ASN A 191 -9.57 27.17 27.56
C ASN A 191 -10.76 26.73 28.44
N CYS A 192 -10.87 25.43 28.78
CA CYS A 192 -11.86 24.97 29.77
C CYS A 192 -11.74 25.68 31.12
N LEU A 193 -10.52 25.95 31.60
CA LEU A 193 -10.31 26.62 32.88
C LEU A 193 -10.68 28.11 32.81
N GLU A 194 -10.46 28.76 31.66
CA GLU A 194 -10.67 30.19 31.42
C GLU A 194 -12.13 30.58 31.21
N ILE A 195 -13.00 29.67 30.76
CA ILE A 195 -14.43 29.99 30.56
C ILE A 195 -15.13 30.14 31.92
N THR A 196 -15.48 31.38 32.28
CA THR A 196 -16.19 31.72 33.53
C THR A 196 -17.62 31.20 33.54
N ASP A 197 -18.32 31.35 32.41
CA ASP A 197 -19.70 30.93 32.26
C ASP A 197 -19.84 29.41 32.31
N SER A 198 -20.55 28.93 33.33
CA SER A 198 -20.67 27.51 33.59
C SER A 198 -21.45 26.74 32.50
N PHE A 199 -22.37 27.40 31.78
CA PHE A 199 -23.09 26.80 30.66
C PHE A 199 -22.19 26.69 29.43
N GLU A 200 -21.53 27.78 29.04
CA GLU A 200 -20.62 27.81 27.89
C GLU A 200 -19.47 26.81 28.07
N ARG A 201 -18.96 26.69 29.31
CA ARG A 201 -17.92 25.73 29.67
C ARG A 201 -18.39 24.29 29.50
N LEU A 202 -19.60 23.97 29.98
CA LEU A 202 -20.16 22.63 29.81
C LEU A 202 -20.46 22.34 28.33
N GLU A 203 -20.91 23.32 27.56
CA GLU A 203 -21.14 23.18 26.12
C GLU A 203 -19.82 22.88 25.38
N PHE A 204 -18.78 23.65 25.70
CA PHE A 204 -17.44 23.46 25.16
C PHE A 204 -16.91 22.06 25.44
N VAL A 205 -16.96 21.61 26.70
CA VAL A 205 -16.54 20.26 27.08
C VAL A 205 -17.42 19.18 26.46
N SER A 206 -18.73 19.39 26.35
CA SER A 206 -19.65 18.43 25.70
C SER A 206 -19.34 18.23 24.22
N ARG A 207 -18.90 19.29 23.53
CA ARG A 207 -18.44 19.22 22.14
C ARG A 207 -17.13 18.42 22.02
N LEU A 208 -16.17 18.66 22.91
CA LEU A 208 -14.92 17.90 22.96
C LEU A 208 -15.19 16.42 23.26
N LEU A 209 -16.06 16.13 24.23
CA LEU A 209 -16.51 14.78 24.55
C LEU A 209 -17.13 14.07 23.34
N SER A 210 -17.94 14.77 22.54
CA SER A 210 -18.48 14.22 21.30
C SER A 210 -17.40 13.86 20.29
N ARG A 211 -16.39 14.71 20.10
CA ARG A 211 -15.22 14.43 19.24
C ARG A 211 -14.47 13.18 19.70
N GLU A 212 -14.17 13.09 20.99
CA GLU A 212 -13.45 11.96 21.57
C GLU A 212 -14.24 10.64 21.47
N LEU A 213 -15.57 10.71 21.60
CA LEU A 213 -16.45 9.56 21.43
C LEU A 213 -16.48 9.05 19.97
N GLU A 214 -16.47 9.95 18.98
CA GLU A 214 -16.37 9.57 17.57
C GLU A 214 -15.05 8.86 17.26
N LEU A 215 -13.94 9.40 17.79
CA LEU A 215 -12.61 8.78 17.65
C LEU A 215 -12.57 7.40 18.30
N ALA A 216 -13.06 7.25 19.53
CA ALA A 216 -13.12 5.97 20.23
C ALA A 216 -13.94 4.92 19.46
N ASN A 217 -15.07 5.33 18.86
CA ASN A 217 -15.89 4.44 18.04
C ASN A 217 -15.18 4.01 16.75
N LEU A 218 -14.45 4.93 16.09
CA LEU A 218 -13.66 4.61 14.91
C LEU A 218 -12.52 3.62 15.24
N GLU A 219 -11.80 3.84 16.34
CA GLU A 219 -10.76 2.93 16.84
C GLU A 219 -11.34 1.53 17.07
N GLN A 220 -12.51 1.43 17.72
CA GLN A 220 -13.18 0.16 17.95
C GLN A 220 -13.55 -0.54 16.63
N GLN A 221 -14.10 0.19 15.65
CA GLN A 221 -14.42 -0.38 14.33
C GLN A 221 -13.17 -0.89 13.60
N ILE A 222 -12.05 -0.16 13.69
CA ILE A 222 -10.77 -0.59 13.10
C ILE A 222 -10.30 -1.87 13.80
N HIS A 223 -10.33 -1.89 15.13
CA HIS A 223 -9.94 -3.06 15.91
C HIS A 223 -10.79 -4.29 15.56
N ASP A 224 -12.11 -4.13 15.44
CA ASP A 224 -13.02 -5.21 15.07
C ASP A 224 -12.77 -5.70 13.63
N LYS A 225 -12.50 -4.80 12.68
CA LYS A 225 -12.10 -5.17 11.30
C LYS A 225 -10.77 -5.92 11.26
N VAL A 226 -9.77 -5.46 12.01
CA VAL A 226 -8.46 -6.11 12.09
C VAL A 226 -8.61 -7.49 12.70
N ARG A 227 -9.37 -7.62 13.80
CA ARG A 227 -9.67 -8.90 14.44
C ARG A 227 -10.40 -9.85 13.49
N PHE A 228 -11.43 -9.37 12.80
CA PHE A 228 -12.16 -10.18 11.81
C PHE A 228 -11.25 -10.67 10.69
N ASN A 229 -10.36 -9.81 10.17
CA ASN A 229 -9.38 -10.20 9.17
C ASN A 229 -8.38 -11.22 9.71
N LEU A 230 -7.87 -11.04 10.94
CA LEU A 230 -6.97 -12.00 11.58
C LEU A 230 -7.64 -13.35 11.82
N GLU A 231 -8.88 -13.38 12.31
CA GLU A 231 -9.66 -14.61 12.50
C GLU A 231 -9.93 -15.30 11.15
N LYS A 232 -10.24 -14.53 10.09
CA LYS A 232 -10.39 -15.05 8.72
C LYS A 232 -9.07 -15.63 8.20
N THR A 233 -7.96 -14.93 8.36
CA THR A 233 -6.63 -15.39 7.92
C THR A 233 -6.16 -16.61 8.71
N GLN A 234 -6.37 -16.65 10.03
CA GLN A 234 -6.07 -17.82 10.86
C GLN A 234 -6.94 -19.02 10.47
N ARG A 235 -8.24 -18.80 10.21
CA ARG A 235 -9.15 -19.84 9.72
C ARG A 235 -8.73 -20.35 8.35
N GLU A 236 -8.37 -19.46 7.42
CA GLU A 236 -7.84 -19.83 6.11
C GLU A 236 -6.51 -20.58 6.22
N TYR A 237 -5.60 -20.15 7.10
CA TYR A 237 -4.33 -20.84 7.37
C TYR A 237 -4.58 -22.24 7.94
N TYR A 238 -5.44 -22.36 8.94
CA TYR A 238 -5.81 -23.64 9.53
C TYR A 238 -6.48 -24.58 8.52
N LEU A 239 -7.38 -24.05 7.68
CA LEU A 239 -8.01 -24.80 6.60
C LEU A 239 -6.99 -25.21 5.53
N ARG A 240 -6.02 -24.36 5.18
CA ARG A 240 -4.93 -24.70 4.26
C ARG A 240 -4.05 -25.80 4.83
N GLU A 241 -3.71 -25.72 6.12
CA GLU A 241 -2.89 -26.75 6.76
C GLU A 241 -3.66 -28.07 6.87
N LYS A 242 -4.96 -28.03 7.20
CA LYS A 242 -5.81 -29.22 7.12
C LYS A 242 -5.94 -29.77 5.71
N MET A 243 -6.14 -28.92 4.70
CA MET A 243 -6.21 -29.36 3.31
C MET A 243 -4.88 -29.93 2.84
N ARG A 244 -3.75 -29.39 3.31
CA ARG A 244 -2.42 -29.93 3.02
C ARG A 244 -2.23 -31.28 3.67
N ILE A 245 -2.57 -31.44 4.94
CA ILE A 245 -2.52 -32.73 5.64
C ILE A 245 -3.45 -33.74 4.97
N ILE A 246 -4.67 -33.34 4.61
CA ILE A 246 -5.63 -34.18 3.87
C ILE A 246 -5.07 -34.52 2.49
N GLN A 247 -4.44 -33.59 1.78
CA GLN A 247 -3.80 -33.86 0.49
C GLN A 247 -2.59 -34.78 0.65
N ASP A 248 -1.78 -34.62 1.69
CA ASP A 248 -0.62 -35.47 1.98
C ASP A 248 -1.08 -36.89 2.38
N GLU A 249 -2.20 -37.03 3.11
CA GLU A 249 -2.84 -38.32 3.42
C GLU A 249 -3.51 -38.94 2.18
N LEU A 250 -4.24 -38.16 1.36
CA LEU A 250 -4.86 -38.61 0.12
C LEU A 250 -3.81 -38.96 -0.96
N ASN A 251 -2.64 -38.32 -0.95
CA ASN A 251 -1.55 -38.58 -1.88
C ASN A 251 -0.70 -39.80 -1.48
N GLN A 252 -0.90 -40.40 -0.29
CA GLN A 252 -0.30 -41.70 0.05
C GLN A 252 -0.95 -42.85 -0.73
N ASP A 253 -2.19 -42.68 -1.20
CA ASP A 253 -2.85 -43.60 -2.13
C ASP A 253 -2.81 -43.00 -3.54
N GLY A 254 -1.78 -43.40 -4.28
CA GLY A 254 -1.24 -42.66 -5.41
C GLY A 254 -2.18 -42.35 -6.58
N GLU A 255 -2.13 -41.10 -7.06
CA GLU A 255 -2.26 -40.74 -8.49
C GLU A 255 -1.87 -39.27 -8.82
N ALA A 256 -0.99 -38.60 -8.05
CA ALA A 256 -0.52 -37.24 -8.35
C ALA A 256 0.72 -37.19 -9.28
N GLY A 257 0.69 -37.96 -10.37
CA GLY A 257 1.75 -37.99 -11.39
C GLY A 257 1.38 -37.33 -12.73
N GLY A 258 0.20 -36.72 -12.88
CA GLY A 258 -0.38 -36.38 -14.19
C GLY A 258 0.27 -35.19 -14.91
N GLU A 259 0.04 -33.97 -14.45
CA GLU A 259 0.31 -32.74 -15.23
C GLU A 259 1.80 -32.32 -15.20
N ILE A 260 2.43 -32.33 -14.03
CA ILE A 260 3.82 -31.90 -13.86
C ILE A 260 4.77 -32.86 -14.58
N ALA A 261 4.51 -34.17 -14.50
CA ALA A 261 5.30 -35.16 -15.21
C ALA A 261 5.14 -35.03 -16.73
N GLU A 262 3.94 -34.70 -17.21
CA GLU A 262 3.68 -34.45 -18.63
C GLU A 262 4.50 -33.26 -19.14
N TYR A 263 4.48 -32.11 -18.45
CA TYR A 263 5.32 -30.97 -18.81
C TYR A 263 6.81 -31.29 -18.75
N LYS A 264 7.25 -32.05 -17.75
CA LYS A 264 8.65 -32.50 -17.63
C LYS A 264 9.06 -33.39 -18.80
N ALA A 265 8.19 -34.28 -19.26
CA ALA A 265 8.42 -35.12 -20.43
C ALA A 265 8.45 -34.29 -21.73
N LYS A 266 7.51 -33.36 -21.88
CA LYS A 266 7.41 -32.41 -22.99
C LYS A 266 8.67 -31.53 -23.13
N ILE A 267 9.13 -30.91 -22.04
CA ILE A 267 10.34 -30.06 -22.01
C ILE A 267 11.57 -30.87 -22.44
N LYS A 268 11.73 -32.11 -21.93
CA LYS A 268 12.81 -33.01 -22.34
C LYS A 268 12.74 -33.37 -23.82
N LYS A 269 11.54 -33.67 -24.35
CA LYS A 269 11.32 -34.06 -25.75
C LYS A 269 11.66 -32.94 -26.73
N CYS A 270 11.36 -31.68 -26.38
CA CYS A 270 11.58 -30.54 -27.26
C CYS A 270 13.05 -30.12 -27.38
N LYS A 271 13.95 -30.63 -26.51
CA LYS A 271 15.40 -30.33 -26.52
C LYS A 271 15.71 -28.82 -26.42
N ILE A 272 14.98 -28.11 -25.57
CA ILE A 272 15.24 -26.71 -25.23
C ILE A 272 16.63 -26.58 -24.59
N LYS A 273 17.37 -25.50 -24.86
CA LYS A 273 18.72 -25.27 -24.34
C LYS A 273 18.88 -23.84 -23.80
N GLY A 274 19.93 -23.65 -22.98
CA GLY A 274 20.33 -22.34 -22.47
C GLY A 274 19.27 -21.68 -21.59
N VAL A 275 19.15 -20.36 -21.70
CA VAL A 275 18.26 -19.51 -20.90
C VAL A 275 16.80 -19.96 -20.95
N ALA A 276 16.33 -20.44 -22.10
CA ALA A 276 14.95 -20.91 -22.27
C ALA A 276 14.65 -22.16 -21.40
N LEU A 277 15.63 -23.07 -21.22
CA LEU A 277 15.46 -24.26 -20.41
C LEU A 277 15.43 -23.92 -18.92
N GLU A 278 16.30 -23.01 -18.48
CA GLU A 278 16.31 -22.52 -17.11
C GLU A 278 14.99 -21.86 -16.73
N LYS A 279 14.46 -21.00 -17.62
CA LYS A 279 13.15 -20.37 -17.42
C LYS A 279 12.01 -21.40 -17.39
N ALA A 280 11.99 -22.36 -18.32
CA ALA A 280 10.98 -23.42 -18.32
C ALA A 280 10.99 -24.23 -17.01
N ASN A 281 12.16 -24.61 -16.50
CA ASN A 281 12.28 -25.34 -15.24
C ASN A 281 11.87 -24.50 -14.02
N LYS A 282 12.23 -23.21 -14.00
CA LYS A 282 11.84 -22.29 -12.91
C LYS A 282 10.34 -22.08 -12.84
N GLU A 283 9.67 -21.91 -13.98
CA GLU A 283 8.21 -21.77 -14.01
C GLU A 283 7.51 -23.11 -13.71
N LEU A 284 8.09 -24.25 -14.11
CA LEU A 284 7.56 -25.58 -13.74
C LEU A 284 7.62 -25.81 -12.22
N GLN A 285 8.72 -25.44 -11.55
CA GLN A 285 8.84 -25.51 -10.09
C GLN A 285 7.85 -24.59 -9.38
N ARG A 286 7.52 -23.44 -9.98
CA ARG A 286 6.48 -22.55 -9.46
C ARG A 286 5.10 -23.19 -9.61
N LEU A 287 4.79 -23.75 -10.77
CA LEU A 287 3.54 -24.46 -11.01
C LEU A 287 3.33 -25.62 -10.02
N GLU A 288 4.40 -26.36 -9.70
CA GLU A 288 4.38 -27.46 -8.72
C GLU A 288 3.99 -27.02 -7.31
N LYS A 289 4.30 -25.78 -6.91
CA LYS A 289 3.95 -25.24 -5.59
C LYS A 289 2.61 -24.51 -5.55
N MET A 290 1.98 -24.30 -6.70
CA MET A 290 0.76 -23.50 -6.83
C MET A 290 -0.50 -24.38 -6.86
N MET A 291 -1.63 -23.79 -6.46
CA MET A 291 -2.93 -24.46 -6.63
C MET A 291 -3.28 -24.56 -8.12
N PRO A 292 -3.71 -25.73 -8.62
CA PRO A 292 -4.03 -25.94 -10.04
C PRO A 292 -5.09 -24.99 -10.61
N GLN A 293 -5.99 -24.44 -9.80
CA GLN A 293 -7.10 -23.58 -10.27
C GLN A 293 -6.82 -22.08 -10.17
N SER A 294 -5.62 -21.66 -9.75
CA SER A 294 -5.28 -20.24 -9.63
C SER A 294 -5.13 -19.54 -11.00
N ALA A 295 -5.46 -18.25 -11.07
CA ALA A 295 -5.26 -17.44 -12.27
C ALA A 295 -3.77 -17.39 -12.68
N GLU A 296 -2.86 -17.36 -11.70
CA GLU A 296 -1.41 -17.42 -11.93
C GLU A 296 -0.98 -18.77 -12.55
N ALA A 297 -1.54 -19.89 -12.09
CA ALA A 297 -1.28 -21.19 -12.69
C ALA A 297 -1.75 -21.26 -14.15
N SER A 298 -2.88 -20.63 -14.51
CA SER A 298 -3.34 -20.55 -15.90
C SER A 298 -2.35 -19.79 -16.81
N VAL A 299 -1.78 -18.68 -16.31
CA VAL A 299 -0.75 -17.91 -17.03
C VAL A 299 0.52 -18.75 -17.23
N ILE A 300 0.98 -19.44 -16.18
CA ILE A 300 2.17 -20.30 -16.25
C ILE A 300 1.96 -21.48 -17.22
N ARG A 301 0.78 -22.12 -17.20
CA ARG A 301 0.43 -23.17 -18.17
C ARG A 301 0.49 -22.66 -19.59
N SER A 302 -0.16 -21.52 -19.87
CA SER A 302 -0.17 -20.91 -21.20
C SER A 302 1.24 -20.60 -21.70
N TYR A 303 2.13 -20.17 -20.79
CA TYR A 303 3.54 -19.95 -21.08
C TYR A 303 4.29 -21.26 -21.37
N LEU A 304 4.15 -22.28 -20.50
CA LEU A 304 4.80 -23.58 -20.68
C LEU A 304 4.31 -24.27 -21.96
N ASP A 305 3.02 -24.21 -22.27
CA ASP A 305 2.44 -24.72 -23.51
C ASP A 305 3.02 -24.02 -24.73
N THR A 306 3.15 -22.69 -24.68
CA THR A 306 3.78 -21.93 -25.75
C THR A 306 5.22 -22.37 -25.93
N LEU A 307 6.01 -22.42 -24.86
CA LEU A 307 7.42 -22.76 -24.89
C LEU A 307 7.65 -24.18 -25.41
N VAL A 308 6.87 -25.16 -24.94
CA VAL A 308 6.94 -26.56 -25.39
C VAL A 308 6.49 -26.71 -26.84
N SER A 309 5.49 -25.93 -27.29
CA SER A 309 4.96 -26.04 -28.65
C SER A 309 5.93 -25.53 -29.72
N LEU A 310 6.95 -24.75 -29.33
CA LEU A 310 7.92 -24.22 -30.28
C LEU A 310 8.90 -25.31 -30.78
N PRO A 311 9.26 -25.28 -32.08
CA PRO A 311 10.13 -26.26 -32.69
C PRO A 311 11.61 -25.96 -32.45
N TRP A 312 12.09 -26.12 -31.20
CA TRP A 312 13.49 -25.84 -30.82
C TRP A 312 14.52 -26.67 -31.60
N ALA A 313 14.22 -27.94 -31.85
CA ALA A 313 15.10 -28.87 -32.57
C ALA A 313 14.45 -29.55 -33.79
N LYS A 314 13.13 -29.43 -33.95
CA LYS A 314 12.38 -30.10 -35.03
C LYS A 314 12.55 -29.33 -36.33
N ARG A 315 13.08 -29.99 -37.36
CA ARG A 315 13.35 -29.39 -38.68
C ARG A 315 12.69 -30.18 -39.80
N SER A 316 12.28 -29.48 -40.86
CA SER A 316 11.98 -30.10 -42.15
C SER A 316 13.28 -30.60 -42.78
N LYS A 317 13.22 -31.77 -43.43
CA LYS A 317 14.31 -32.26 -44.29
C LYS A 317 14.31 -31.42 -45.57
N GLU A 318 15.14 -30.40 -45.57
CA GLU A 318 15.31 -29.54 -46.73
C GLU A 318 16.00 -30.30 -47.86
N LYS A 319 15.47 -30.12 -49.07
CA LYS A 319 16.07 -30.55 -50.33
C LYS A 319 15.80 -29.44 -51.33
N ILE A 320 16.86 -28.94 -51.96
CA ILE A 320 16.74 -27.93 -53.03
C ILE A 320 17.24 -28.59 -54.31
N ASP A 321 16.28 -28.95 -55.16
CA ASP A 321 16.53 -29.44 -56.51
C ASP A 321 15.95 -28.43 -57.50
N VAL A 322 16.81 -27.92 -58.39
CA VAL A 322 16.48 -26.83 -59.31
C VAL A 322 15.49 -27.30 -60.38
N GLU A 323 15.62 -28.55 -60.84
CA GLU A 323 14.73 -29.12 -61.86
C GLU A 323 13.35 -29.42 -61.26
N GLU A 324 13.33 -29.98 -60.05
CA GLU A 324 12.09 -30.22 -59.29
C GLU A 324 11.38 -28.90 -58.98
N ALA A 325 12.12 -27.86 -58.56
CA ALA A 325 11.57 -26.53 -58.32
C ALA A 325 10.97 -25.91 -59.58
N ARG A 326 11.63 -26.08 -60.74
CA ARG A 326 11.11 -25.59 -62.02
C ARG A 326 9.80 -26.28 -62.39
N ALA A 327 9.73 -27.59 -62.23
CA ALA A 327 8.51 -28.36 -62.47
C ALA A 327 7.35 -27.92 -61.56
N ILE A 328 7.62 -27.72 -60.26
CA ILE A 328 6.60 -27.25 -59.29
C ILE A 328 6.11 -25.85 -59.65
N LEU A 329 7.00 -24.93 -60.03
CA LEU A 329 6.61 -23.58 -60.43
C LEU A 329 5.79 -23.56 -61.71
N GLU A 330 6.08 -24.45 -62.67
CA GLU A 330 5.31 -24.58 -63.91
C GLU A 330 3.94 -25.22 -63.68
N GLU A 331 3.86 -26.21 -62.77
CA GLU A 331 2.61 -26.84 -62.34
C GLU A 331 1.68 -25.84 -61.64
N ASP A 332 2.21 -25.06 -60.69
CA ASP A 332 1.41 -24.20 -59.83
C ASP A 332 1.05 -22.85 -60.49
N HIS A 333 1.81 -22.39 -61.49
CA HIS A 333 1.65 -21.06 -62.10
C HIS A 333 1.83 -21.10 -63.62
N TYR A 334 0.85 -20.60 -64.38
CA TYR A 334 0.98 -20.44 -65.83
C TYR A 334 1.70 -19.13 -66.21
N GLY A 335 2.63 -19.18 -67.18
CA GLY A 335 3.39 -18.00 -67.64
C GLY A 335 4.46 -17.55 -66.64
N LEU A 336 4.59 -16.23 -66.42
CA LEU A 336 5.53 -15.63 -65.45
C LEU A 336 7.01 -16.04 -65.63
N GLU A 337 7.45 -16.27 -66.87
CA GLU A 337 8.79 -16.81 -67.18
C GLU A 337 9.92 -16.09 -66.43
N LYS A 338 9.97 -14.76 -66.52
CA LYS A 338 11.00 -13.94 -65.84
C LYS A 338 10.97 -14.08 -64.31
N VAL A 339 9.78 -14.20 -63.72
CA VAL A 339 9.63 -14.32 -62.26
C VAL A 339 10.07 -15.70 -61.80
N LYS A 340 9.65 -16.75 -62.53
CA LYS A 340 10.06 -18.13 -62.27
C LYS A 340 11.57 -18.27 -62.39
N GLU A 341 12.17 -17.72 -63.44
CA GLU A 341 13.63 -17.72 -63.64
C GLU A 341 14.36 -17.07 -62.45
N ARG A 342 13.89 -15.91 -61.97
CA ARG A 342 14.47 -15.25 -60.81
C ARG A 342 14.32 -16.03 -59.50
N ILE A 343 13.21 -16.73 -59.31
CA ILE A 343 13.01 -17.63 -58.17
C ILE A 343 13.98 -18.82 -58.24
N ILE A 344 14.19 -19.37 -59.43
CA ILE A 344 15.14 -20.45 -59.66
C ILE A 344 16.57 -20.00 -59.37
N GLU A 345 16.97 -18.80 -59.82
CA GLU A 345 18.28 -18.21 -59.49
C GLU A 345 18.46 -18.08 -57.97
N TYR A 346 17.44 -17.56 -57.28
CA TYR A 346 17.46 -17.44 -55.82
C TYR A 346 17.65 -18.80 -55.13
N LEU A 347 16.92 -19.83 -55.55
CA LEU A 347 17.06 -21.19 -55.02
C LEU A 347 18.43 -21.80 -55.35
N ALA A 348 18.98 -21.54 -56.54
CA ALA A 348 20.29 -22.03 -56.97
C ALA A 348 21.42 -21.42 -56.12
N VAL A 349 21.40 -20.10 -55.88
CA VAL A 349 22.37 -19.43 -54.99
C VAL A 349 22.31 -20.04 -53.59
N ARG A 350 21.10 -20.31 -53.09
CA ARG A 350 20.91 -20.93 -51.78
C ARG A 350 21.36 -22.38 -51.69
N LYS A 351 21.32 -23.12 -52.79
CA LYS A 351 21.87 -24.47 -52.87
C LYS A 351 23.40 -24.45 -52.71
N LEU A 352 24.06 -23.40 -53.19
CA LEU A 352 25.52 -23.24 -53.15
C LEU A 352 26.02 -22.64 -51.83
N SER A 353 25.27 -21.70 -51.25
CA SER A 353 25.65 -21.06 -49.98
C SER A 353 24.98 -21.75 -48.79
N SER A 354 25.79 -22.36 -47.91
CA SER A 354 25.32 -22.93 -46.65
C SER A 354 24.99 -21.87 -45.59
N GLN A 355 25.52 -20.66 -45.72
CA GLN A 355 25.16 -19.50 -44.91
C GLN A 355 24.07 -18.70 -45.60
N GLN A 356 23.02 -18.35 -44.84
CA GLN A 356 22.00 -17.42 -45.29
C GLN A 356 22.61 -16.01 -45.43
N GLN A 357 23.20 -15.70 -46.59
CA GLN A 357 23.51 -14.32 -46.92
C GLN A 357 22.18 -13.55 -47.03
N GLY A 358 22.10 -12.41 -46.36
CA GLY A 358 20.87 -11.67 -45.99
C GLY A 358 20.01 -11.11 -47.13
N THR A 359 19.99 -11.73 -48.30
CA THR A 359 19.09 -11.36 -49.40
C THR A 359 17.72 -11.98 -49.17
N ILE A 360 16.75 -11.14 -48.80
CA ILE A 360 15.34 -11.50 -48.66
C ILE A 360 14.65 -11.30 -50.00
N LEU A 361 13.93 -12.33 -50.47
CA LEU A 361 13.14 -12.22 -51.70
C LEU A 361 11.88 -11.40 -51.44
N CYS A 362 11.66 -10.33 -52.22
CA CYS A 362 10.44 -9.51 -52.17
C CYS A 362 9.67 -9.61 -53.50
N LEU A 363 8.39 -9.98 -53.44
CA LEU A 363 7.50 -10.11 -54.59
C LEU A 363 6.58 -8.89 -54.72
N VAL A 364 6.75 -8.11 -55.79
CA VAL A 364 6.08 -6.81 -55.99
C VAL A 364 5.17 -6.82 -57.22
N GLY A 365 4.03 -6.12 -57.17
CA GLY A 365 3.05 -6.05 -58.27
C GLY A 365 1.63 -5.69 -57.80
N PRO A 366 0.61 -5.66 -58.67
CA PRO A 366 -0.76 -5.39 -58.23
C PRO A 366 -1.34 -6.51 -57.34
N PRO A 367 -2.43 -6.25 -56.58
CA PRO A 367 -3.13 -7.29 -55.84
C PRO A 367 -3.73 -8.33 -56.79
N GLY A 368 -3.84 -9.59 -56.33
CA GLY A 368 -4.45 -10.67 -57.11
C GLY A 368 -3.53 -11.39 -58.11
N VAL A 369 -2.27 -10.96 -58.27
CA VAL A 369 -1.31 -11.59 -59.21
C VAL A 369 -0.64 -12.87 -58.70
N GLY A 370 -1.12 -13.44 -57.58
CA GLY A 370 -0.63 -14.73 -57.09
C GLY A 370 0.68 -14.72 -56.27
N LYS A 371 1.14 -13.58 -55.74
CA LYS A 371 2.38 -13.49 -54.91
C LYS A 371 2.43 -14.51 -53.77
N THR A 372 1.35 -14.61 -53.00
CA THR A 372 1.22 -15.55 -51.88
C THR A 372 1.28 -16.98 -52.37
N SER A 373 0.75 -17.26 -53.56
CA SER A 373 0.79 -18.58 -54.18
C SER A 373 2.23 -18.93 -54.61
N LEU A 374 2.96 -17.98 -55.20
CA LEU A 374 4.39 -18.17 -55.54
C LEU A 374 5.23 -18.50 -54.30
N ALA A 375 5.02 -17.79 -53.19
CA ALA A 375 5.73 -18.07 -51.94
C ALA A 375 5.42 -19.47 -51.39
N LYS A 376 4.19 -19.98 -51.56
CA LYS A 376 3.83 -21.36 -51.22
C LYS A 376 4.54 -22.37 -52.10
N SER A 377 4.62 -22.12 -53.42
CA SER A 377 5.35 -22.98 -54.36
C SER A 377 6.84 -23.02 -54.05
N ILE A 378 7.43 -21.89 -53.63
CA ILE A 378 8.83 -21.84 -53.15
C ILE A 378 9.00 -22.74 -51.90
N ALA A 379 8.09 -22.66 -50.93
CA ALA A 379 8.14 -23.52 -49.75
C ALA A 379 7.99 -25.01 -50.11
N ARG A 380 7.10 -25.34 -51.05
CA ARG A 380 6.89 -26.69 -51.59
C ARG A 380 8.18 -27.20 -52.26
N ALA A 381 8.81 -26.39 -53.11
CA ALA A 381 10.06 -26.71 -53.80
C ALA A 381 11.25 -26.91 -52.85
N MET A 382 11.25 -26.27 -51.68
CA MET A 382 12.29 -26.45 -50.65
C MET A 382 12.00 -27.60 -49.67
N HIS A 383 10.84 -28.26 -49.78
CA HIS A 383 10.30 -29.19 -48.77
C HIS A 383 10.22 -28.60 -47.35
N ARG A 384 10.01 -27.29 -47.24
CA ARG A 384 9.89 -26.58 -45.96
C ARG A 384 8.41 -26.31 -45.65
N LYS A 385 8.07 -26.24 -44.36
CA LYS A 385 6.71 -25.84 -43.95
C LYS A 385 6.50 -24.36 -44.26
N PHE A 386 5.27 -24.00 -44.61
CA PHE A 386 4.89 -22.63 -44.96
C PHE A 386 4.03 -22.03 -43.86
N ALA A 387 4.32 -20.80 -43.46
CA ALA A 387 3.45 -19.96 -42.64
C ALA A 387 3.36 -18.56 -43.25
N ARG A 388 2.27 -17.85 -42.95
CA ARG A 388 2.02 -16.50 -43.46
C ARG A 388 1.71 -15.56 -42.30
N ILE A 389 2.32 -14.39 -42.33
CA ILE A 389 2.05 -13.28 -41.44
C ILE A 389 1.57 -12.12 -42.30
N SER A 390 0.40 -11.57 -41.99
CA SER A 390 -0.02 -10.29 -42.57
C SER A 390 0.64 -9.17 -41.78
N LEU A 391 1.28 -8.22 -42.46
CA LEU A 391 1.83 -7.00 -41.87
C LEU A 391 0.95 -5.78 -42.15
N GLY A 392 -0.12 -5.94 -42.93
CA GLY A 392 -1.08 -4.87 -43.19
C GLY A 392 -1.74 -4.36 -41.91
N GLY A 393 -1.61 -3.07 -41.65
CA GLY A 393 -2.18 -2.40 -40.48
C GLY A 393 -1.44 -2.65 -39.17
N VAL A 394 -0.25 -3.25 -39.22
CA VAL A 394 0.62 -3.37 -38.04
C VAL A 394 1.21 -2.00 -37.71
N ASN A 395 0.93 -1.54 -36.50
CA ASN A 395 1.27 -0.18 -36.04
C ASN A 395 2.09 -0.17 -34.75
N ASP A 396 2.27 -1.33 -34.11
CA ASP A 396 2.97 -1.49 -32.84
C ASP A 396 4.04 -2.59 -32.95
N GLU A 397 5.18 -2.35 -32.31
CA GLU A 397 6.29 -3.30 -32.18
C GLU A 397 5.87 -4.56 -31.39
N SER A 398 4.95 -4.44 -30.43
CA SER A 398 4.46 -5.57 -29.66
C SER A 398 3.73 -6.61 -30.51
N GLU A 399 3.24 -6.25 -31.69
CA GLU A 399 2.65 -7.22 -32.61
C GLU A 399 3.72 -8.12 -33.24
N ILE A 400 4.95 -7.64 -33.38
CA ILE A 400 6.08 -8.41 -33.90
C ILE A 400 6.77 -9.21 -32.77
N ARG A 401 7.06 -8.56 -31.63
CA ARG A 401 7.82 -9.12 -30.50
C ARG A 401 6.98 -9.63 -29.31
N GLY A 402 5.67 -9.47 -29.34
CA GLY A 402 4.78 -9.87 -28.25
C GLY A 402 4.70 -8.87 -27.09
N HIS A 403 3.81 -9.17 -26.15
CA HIS A 403 3.64 -8.41 -24.91
C HIS A 403 4.34 -9.09 -23.74
N ARG A 404 4.79 -8.29 -22.76
CA ARG A 404 5.31 -8.83 -21.51
C ARG A 404 4.23 -9.65 -20.79
N ARG A 405 4.61 -10.80 -20.23
CA ARG A 405 3.72 -11.74 -19.52
C ARG A 405 2.93 -11.13 -18.36
N THR A 406 3.36 -9.98 -17.85
CA THR A 406 2.72 -9.25 -16.75
C THR A 406 1.37 -8.62 -17.13
N TYR A 407 1.06 -8.50 -18.42
CA TYR A 407 -0.23 -7.97 -18.88
C TYR A 407 -1.29 -9.07 -18.96
N ILE A 408 -2.50 -8.76 -18.49
CA ILE A 408 -3.65 -9.66 -18.63
C ILE A 408 -3.91 -9.89 -20.12
N GLY A 409 -3.92 -11.16 -20.55
CA GLY A 409 -4.12 -11.52 -21.97
C GLY A 409 -2.87 -11.38 -22.84
N ALA A 410 -1.67 -11.25 -22.26
CA ALA A 410 -0.42 -11.21 -23.01
C ALA A 410 -0.27 -12.43 -23.94
N MET A 411 0.15 -12.19 -25.18
CA MET A 411 0.40 -13.21 -26.19
C MET A 411 1.79 -13.03 -26.82
N PRO A 412 2.40 -14.10 -27.35
CA PRO A 412 3.60 -14.01 -28.18
C PRO A 412 3.37 -13.19 -29.43
N GLY A 413 4.44 -12.60 -29.97
CA GLY A 413 4.39 -11.85 -31.22
C GLY A 413 4.05 -12.72 -32.43
N ARG A 414 3.62 -12.09 -33.52
CA ARG A 414 3.19 -12.76 -34.77
C ARG A 414 4.29 -13.68 -35.33
N ILE A 415 5.57 -13.34 -35.14
CA ILE A 415 6.71 -14.16 -35.58
C ILE A 415 6.72 -15.52 -34.85
N ILE A 416 6.68 -15.51 -33.51
CA ILE A 416 6.66 -16.72 -32.70
C ILE A 416 5.39 -17.55 -32.97
N GLN A 417 4.24 -16.89 -33.15
CA GLN A 417 3.00 -17.56 -33.51
C GLN A 417 3.09 -18.27 -34.88
N ALA A 418 3.70 -17.64 -35.88
CA ALA A 418 3.89 -18.25 -37.20
C ALA A 418 4.83 -19.46 -37.15
N ILE A 419 5.88 -19.40 -36.33
CA ILE A 419 6.80 -20.53 -36.12
C ILE A 419 6.09 -21.68 -35.42
N LYS A 420 5.30 -21.37 -34.39
CA LYS A 420 4.43 -22.34 -33.69
C LYS A 420 3.46 -23.01 -34.68
N GLN A 421 2.83 -22.24 -35.57
CA GLN A 421 1.94 -22.76 -36.61
C GLN A 421 2.66 -23.64 -37.63
N ALA A 422 3.87 -23.24 -38.07
CA ALA A 422 4.66 -24.01 -39.03
C ALA A 422 5.20 -25.32 -38.42
N GLY A 423 5.45 -25.34 -37.11
CA GLY A 423 5.85 -26.55 -36.37
C GLY A 423 7.24 -27.09 -36.71
N THR A 424 8.09 -26.27 -37.35
CA THR A 424 9.49 -26.58 -37.69
C THR A 424 10.37 -25.35 -37.48
N LYS A 425 11.68 -25.53 -37.22
CA LYS A 425 12.64 -24.45 -36.97
C LYS A 425 13.07 -23.70 -38.25
N ASN A 426 12.97 -24.37 -39.39
CA ASN A 426 13.42 -23.87 -40.69
C ASN A 426 12.26 -23.63 -41.70
N PRO A 427 11.12 -23.01 -41.30
CA PRO A 427 10.00 -22.79 -42.19
C PRO A 427 10.29 -21.68 -43.21
N VAL A 428 9.43 -21.60 -44.23
CA VAL A 428 9.27 -20.41 -45.06
C VAL A 428 8.14 -19.57 -44.46
N ILE A 429 8.45 -18.33 -44.08
CA ILE A 429 7.50 -17.37 -43.55
C ILE A 429 7.30 -16.26 -44.59
N LEU A 430 6.06 -16.14 -45.07
CA LEU A 430 5.65 -15.03 -45.92
C LEU A 430 5.26 -13.83 -45.05
N LEU A 431 5.93 -12.70 -45.28
CA LEU A 431 5.62 -11.38 -44.74
C LEU A 431 4.76 -10.65 -45.77
N ASP A 432 3.44 -10.76 -45.62
CA ASP A 432 2.46 -10.26 -46.58
C ASP A 432 2.19 -8.76 -46.34
N GLU A 433 2.14 -7.97 -47.41
CA GLU A 433 1.85 -6.52 -47.36
C GLU A 433 2.83 -5.71 -46.49
N ILE A 434 4.14 -5.90 -46.69
CA ILE A 434 5.18 -5.22 -45.91
C ILE A 434 5.14 -3.68 -46.07
N GLU A 435 4.62 -3.18 -47.19
CA GLU A 435 4.44 -1.76 -47.47
C GLU A 435 3.35 -1.08 -46.65
N LYS A 436 2.44 -1.86 -46.05
CA LYS A 436 1.28 -1.36 -45.29
C LYS A 436 1.53 -1.28 -43.78
N MET A 437 2.77 -1.46 -43.33
CA MET A 437 3.15 -1.16 -41.95
C MET A 437 3.17 0.35 -41.75
N THR A 438 2.52 0.84 -40.69
CA THR A 438 2.57 2.27 -40.37
C THR A 438 3.26 2.51 -39.04
N ARG A 439 3.89 3.68 -38.89
CA ARG A 439 4.50 4.09 -37.63
C ARG A 439 3.43 4.71 -36.74
N SER A 440 3.39 4.31 -35.48
CA SER A 440 2.56 4.96 -34.46
C SER A 440 3.42 5.69 -33.44
N TYR A 441 2.78 6.46 -32.55
CA TYR A 441 3.45 7.10 -31.42
C TYR A 441 4.03 6.10 -30.40
N MET A 442 3.58 4.83 -30.40
CA MET A 442 3.97 3.81 -29.41
C MET A 442 5.20 2.99 -29.80
N GLY A 443 5.67 3.08 -31.04
CA GLY A 443 6.86 2.36 -31.50
C GLY A 443 7.00 2.30 -33.02
N ASP A 444 8.19 1.89 -33.48
CA ASP A 444 8.49 1.69 -34.91
C ASP A 444 8.54 0.18 -35.23
N PRO A 445 7.47 -0.41 -35.80
CA PRO A 445 7.46 -1.83 -36.13
C PRO A 445 8.55 -2.20 -37.16
N THR A 446 9.06 -1.23 -37.93
CA THR A 446 10.15 -1.48 -38.88
C THR A 446 11.46 -1.83 -38.17
N ALA A 447 11.73 -1.26 -36.99
CA ALA A 447 12.91 -1.59 -36.19
C ALA A 447 12.85 -3.04 -35.67
N ALA A 448 11.67 -3.48 -35.22
CA ALA A 448 11.44 -4.85 -34.82
C ALA A 448 11.60 -5.83 -35.99
N MET A 449 11.14 -5.44 -37.18
CA MET A 449 11.33 -6.23 -38.40
C MET A 449 12.79 -6.31 -38.83
N LEU A 450 13.60 -5.26 -38.61
CA LEU A 450 15.04 -5.33 -38.88
C LEU A 450 15.73 -6.39 -38.02
N GLU A 451 15.41 -6.50 -36.73
CA GLU A 451 15.98 -7.56 -35.88
C GLU A 451 15.59 -8.97 -36.35
N VAL A 452 14.37 -9.15 -36.87
CA VAL A 452 13.89 -10.42 -37.42
C VAL A 452 14.62 -10.79 -38.72
N LEU A 453 14.86 -9.80 -39.57
CA LEU A 453 15.36 -9.97 -40.93
C LEU A 453 16.89 -9.95 -41.02
N ASP A 454 17.56 -9.26 -40.12
CA ASP A 454 19.01 -9.12 -40.04
C ASP A 454 19.67 -10.45 -39.59
N PRO A 455 20.49 -11.11 -40.43
CA PRO A 455 21.18 -12.35 -40.08
C PRO A 455 22.07 -12.26 -38.81
N ASP A 456 22.56 -11.07 -38.48
CA ASP A 456 23.42 -10.86 -37.32
C ASP A 456 22.63 -10.78 -36.01
N GLN A 457 21.36 -10.38 -36.06
CA GLN A 457 20.49 -10.22 -34.90
C GLN A 457 19.52 -11.39 -34.71
N ASN A 458 19.05 -11.98 -35.81
CA ASN A 458 17.97 -12.97 -35.78
C ASN A 458 18.35 -14.30 -35.11
N GLN A 459 19.64 -14.54 -34.84
CA GLN A 459 20.11 -15.70 -34.08
C GLN A 459 19.64 -15.68 -32.62
N ASN A 460 19.46 -14.48 -32.05
CA ASN A 460 19.08 -14.26 -30.65
C ASN A 460 17.81 -13.43 -30.52
N PHE A 461 16.88 -13.54 -31.48
CA PHE A 461 15.63 -12.78 -31.48
C PHE A 461 14.88 -12.91 -30.15
N SER A 462 14.54 -11.77 -29.56
CA SER A 462 13.92 -11.70 -28.24
C SER A 462 12.45 -11.30 -28.32
N ASP A 463 11.57 -12.27 -28.05
CA ASP A 463 10.14 -12.03 -27.87
C ASP A 463 9.85 -11.70 -26.40
N HIS A 464 9.12 -10.61 -26.15
CA HIS A 464 8.81 -10.11 -24.81
C HIS A 464 7.94 -11.08 -23.98
N TYR A 465 7.15 -11.92 -24.64
CA TYR A 465 6.35 -12.95 -23.97
C TYR A 465 7.21 -14.15 -23.60
N LEU A 466 8.06 -14.63 -24.53
CA LEU A 466 8.97 -15.74 -24.25
C LEU A 466 10.04 -15.37 -23.23
N ASP A 467 10.48 -14.10 -23.25
CA ASP A 467 11.53 -13.58 -22.38
C ASP A 467 12.79 -14.48 -22.47
N ALA A 468 13.05 -15.07 -23.63
CA ALA A 468 14.18 -15.94 -23.90
C ALA A 468 14.55 -15.86 -25.39
N PRO A 469 15.84 -15.93 -25.74
CA PRO A 469 16.27 -15.83 -27.13
C PRO A 469 15.79 -17.04 -27.94
N PHE A 470 15.24 -16.79 -29.12
CA PHE A 470 14.83 -17.80 -30.09
C PHE A 470 15.56 -17.59 -31.42
N SER A 471 16.19 -18.63 -31.95
CA SER A 471 16.98 -18.55 -33.18
C SER A 471 16.09 -18.64 -34.43
N LEU A 472 16.04 -17.54 -35.18
CA LEU A 472 15.36 -17.41 -36.48
C LEU A 472 16.27 -17.60 -37.69
N SER A 473 17.57 -17.82 -37.46
CA SER A 473 18.62 -17.91 -38.49
C SER A 473 18.43 -19.03 -39.54
N GLU A 474 17.47 -19.92 -39.36
CA GLU A 474 17.14 -20.98 -40.32
C GLU A 474 15.84 -20.73 -41.07
N VAL A 475 15.07 -19.72 -40.64
CA VAL A 475 13.81 -19.31 -41.25
C VAL A 475 14.11 -18.68 -42.61
N VAL A 476 13.22 -18.90 -43.57
CA VAL A 476 13.26 -18.20 -44.86
C VAL A 476 12.19 -17.14 -44.83
N PHE A 477 12.58 -15.87 -44.89
CA PHE A 477 11.62 -14.80 -45.05
C PHE A 477 11.41 -14.49 -46.54
N ILE A 478 10.17 -14.33 -46.94
CA ILE A 478 9.77 -13.83 -48.25
C ILE A 478 8.81 -12.67 -48.01
N GLY A 479 9.08 -11.50 -48.58
CA GLY A 479 8.19 -10.34 -48.51
C GLY A 479 7.24 -10.28 -49.71
N THR A 480 6.04 -9.75 -49.51
CA THR A 480 5.20 -9.27 -50.61
C THR A 480 4.91 -7.78 -50.44
N ALA A 481 4.81 -7.07 -51.55
CA ALA A 481 4.33 -5.70 -51.57
C ALA A 481 3.44 -5.43 -52.79
N ASN A 482 2.47 -4.52 -52.66
CA ASN A 482 1.68 -4.06 -53.80
C ASN A 482 2.40 -2.98 -54.63
N ALA A 483 3.21 -2.16 -53.97
CA ALA A 483 4.09 -1.17 -54.57
C ALA A 483 5.35 -1.04 -53.69
N LEU A 484 6.49 -0.68 -54.29
CA LEU A 484 7.74 -0.37 -53.59
C LEU A 484 7.83 1.13 -53.29
#